data_AF-A0A9E0V742-F1
#
_entry.id   AF-A0A9E0V742-F1
#
_cell.length_a   1.000
_cell.length_b   1.000
_cell.length_c   1.000
_cell.angle_alpha   90.00
_cell.angle_beta   90.00
_cell.angle_gamma   90.00
#
_symmetry.space_group_name_H-M   'P 1'
#
loop_
_entity.id
_entity.type
_entity.pdbx_description
1 polymer ?
#
loop_
_entity_poly.entity_id
_entity_poly.type
_entity_poly.pdbx_seq_one_letter_code
_entity_poly.pdbx_strand_id
1 'polypeptide(L)'
;MPEQSILYHVANKAYAAQIARDRNAKYNADRVGCVTRFAVRRDFLDRYETKIVGGSRHEEYRIPAEDLEEFNQNIVGKIDVIA
;
A
#
# COMPACT_ATOMS: atom_id res chain seq x y z
N MET A 1 11.64 -13.29 -12.79
CA MET A 1 11.11 -12.33 -11.80
C MET A 1 9.84 -12.96 -11.28
N PRO A 2 9.66 -13.21 -9.97
CA PRO A 2 8.33 -13.60 -9.52
C PRO A 2 7.42 -12.42 -9.83
N GLU A 3 6.44 -12.61 -10.72
CA GLU A 3 5.37 -11.64 -10.92
C GLU A 3 4.78 -11.37 -9.53
N GLN A 4 4.88 -10.14 -9.04
CA GLN A 4 4.35 -9.79 -7.72
C GLN A 4 2.86 -10.12 -7.72
N SER A 5 2.48 -11.25 -7.14
CA SER A 5 1.11 -11.77 -7.24
C SER A 5 0.12 -10.99 -6.38
N ILE A 6 0.62 -10.11 -5.50
CA ILE A 6 -0.16 -9.36 -4.52
C ILE A 6 0.40 -7.94 -4.39
N LEU A 7 -0.51 -6.96 -4.41
CA LEU A 7 -0.30 -5.60 -3.94
C LEU A 7 -0.59 -5.52 -2.43
N TYR A 8 0.35 -4.95 -1.68
CA TYR A 8 0.20 -4.68 -0.26
C TYR A 8 -0.11 -3.20 -0.06
N HIS A 9 -1.36 -2.87 0.28
CA HIS A 9 -1.77 -1.50 0.56
C HIS A 9 -1.86 -1.26 2.07
N VAL A 10 -0.97 -0.42 2.60
CA VAL A 10 -0.90 -0.12 4.04
C VAL A 10 -1.99 0.88 4.43
N ALA A 11 -2.83 0.51 5.40
CA ALA A 11 -3.96 1.33 5.86
C ALA A 11 -3.59 2.37 6.93
N ASN A 12 -2.32 2.42 7.37
CA ASN A 12 -1.87 3.33 8.42
C ASN A 12 -0.62 4.13 8.03
N LYS A 13 -0.71 5.47 8.11
CA LYS A 13 0.41 6.39 7.79
C LYS A 13 1.70 6.10 8.57
N ALA A 14 1.60 5.80 9.87
CA ALA A 14 2.77 5.56 10.71
C ALA A 14 3.53 4.30 10.24
N TYR A 15 2.78 3.25 9.88
CA TYR A 15 3.37 2.04 9.33
C TYR A 15 3.96 2.28 7.94
N ALA A 16 3.26 3.01 7.07
CA ALA A 16 3.77 3.37 5.75
C ALA A 16 5.10 4.17 5.83
N ALA A 17 5.18 5.14 6.75
CA ALA A 17 6.41 5.90 7.01
C ALA A 17 7.54 5.02 7.56
N GLN A 18 7.23 4.05 8.42
CA GLN A 18 8.22 3.09 8.91
C GLN A 18 8.78 2.25 7.76
N ILE A 19 7.94 1.72 6.87
CA ILE A 19 8.38 0.95 5.70
C ILE A 19 9.23 1.82 4.78
N ALA A 20 8.78 3.04 4.48
CA ALA A 20 9.49 3.97 3.62
C ALA A 20 10.91 4.24 4.14
N ARG A 21 11.06 4.53 5.44
CA ARG A 21 12.34 4.86 6.05
C ARG A 21 13.24 3.64 6.31
N ASP A 22 12.67 2.57 6.85
CA ASP A 22 13.46 1.46 7.38
C ASP A 22 13.70 0.35 6.35
N ARG A 23 12.93 0.33 5.27
CA ARG A 23 13.07 -0.64 4.17
C ARG A 23 13.38 0.05 2.84
N ASN A 24 12.46 0.87 2.32
CA ASN A 24 12.60 1.40 0.95
C ASN A 24 13.85 2.27 0.80
N ALA A 25 14.06 3.21 1.72
CA ALA A 25 15.26 4.06 1.71
C ALA A 25 16.58 3.29 1.93
N LYS A 26 16.54 2.08 2.48
CA LYS A 26 17.74 1.27 2.72
C LYS A 26 18.06 0.31 1.58
N TYR A 27 17.03 -0.26 0.95
CA TYR A 27 17.19 -1.39 0.03
C TYR A 27 16.81 -1.07 -1.42
N ASN A 28 16.10 0.03 -1.70
CA ASN A 28 15.88 0.47 -3.08
C ASN A 28 17.17 1.04 -3.68
N ALA A 29 17.31 0.93 -4.99
CA ALA A 29 18.51 1.38 -5.71
C ALA A 29 18.78 2.89 -5.55
N ASP A 30 17.71 3.69 -5.50
CA ASP A 30 17.75 5.14 -5.29
C ASP A 30 17.94 5.52 -3.81
N ARG A 31 17.81 4.58 -2.88
CA ARG A 31 17.84 4.79 -1.42
C ARG A 31 16.85 5.84 -0.95
N VAL A 32 15.73 5.98 -1.66
CA VAL A 32 14.63 6.89 -1.28
C VAL A 32 13.41 6.06 -0.91
N GLY A 33 12.74 6.47 0.16
CA GLY A 33 11.40 6.00 0.51
C GLY A 33 10.46 7.18 0.56
N CYS A 34 9.33 7.07 -0.11
CA CYS A 34 8.25 8.04 -0.03
C CYS A 34 6.96 7.37 0.44
N VAL A 35 6.07 8.16 1.01
CA VAL A 35 4.71 7.72 1.34
C VAL A 35 3.73 8.45 0.44
N THR A 36 2.97 7.68 -0.33
CA THR A 36 1.84 8.20 -1.09
C THR A 36 0.54 7.95 -0.35
N ARG A 37 -0.40 8.90 -0.46
CA ARG A 37 -1.75 8.78 0.08
C ARG A 37 -2.76 9.07 -1.02
N PHE A 38 -3.77 8.23 -1.10
CA PHE A 38 -4.90 8.39 -2.00
C PHE A 38 -6.15 7.77 -1.36
N ALA A 39 -7.33 8.18 -1.85
CA ALA A 39 -8.59 7.58 -1.43
C ALA A 39 -8.95 6.45 -2.41
N VAL A 40 -9.61 5.41 -1.91
CA VAL A 40 -10.18 4.32 -2.71
C VAL A 40 -11.64 4.17 -2.32
N ARG A 41 -12.50 3.80 -3.28
CA ARG A 41 -13.91 3.52 -2.98
C ARG A 41 -14.02 2.40 -1.95
N ARG A 42 -14.83 2.63 -0.91
CA ARG A 42 -15.04 1.68 0.17
C ARG A 42 -15.65 0.38 -0.32
N ASP A 43 -16.67 0.45 -1.17
CA ASP A 43 -17.37 -0.74 -1.70
C ASP A 43 -16.43 -1.71 -2.43
N PHE A 44 -15.37 -1.18 -3.06
CA PHE A 44 -14.31 -2.00 -3.65
C PHE A 44 -13.42 -2.64 -2.58
N LEU A 45 -12.97 -1.86 -1.58
CA LEU A 45 -12.09 -2.36 -0.52
C LEU A 45 -12.76 -3.37 0.42
N ASP A 46 -14.07 -3.26 0.63
CA ASP A 46 -14.85 -4.16 1.50
C ASP A 46 -14.86 -5.62 0.96
N ARG A 47 -14.43 -5.85 -0.28
CA ARG A 47 -14.22 -7.19 -0.86
C ARG A 47 -12.96 -7.89 -0.33
N TYR A 48 -12.05 -7.16 0.31
CA TYR A 48 -10.76 -7.66 0.76
C TYR A 48 -10.64 -7.60 2.27
N GLU A 49 -10.18 -8.69 2.87
CA GLU A 49 -9.89 -8.70 4.30
C GLU A 49 -8.59 -7.95 4.62
N THR A 50 -8.65 -7.07 5.62
CA THR A 50 -7.46 -6.46 6.21
C THR A 50 -6.68 -7.49 7.02
N LYS A 51 -5.37 -7.55 6.83
CA LYS A 51 -4.47 -8.38 7.64
C LYS A 51 -3.60 -7.50 8.53
N ILE A 52 -3.42 -7.93 9.77
CA ILE A 52 -2.47 -7.32 10.71
C ILE A 52 -1.15 -8.08 10.59
N VAL A 53 -0.07 -7.41 10.21
CA VAL A 53 1.26 -8.02 10.02
C VAL A 53 2.30 -7.49 11.01
N GLY A 54 2.75 -8.37 11.90
CA GLY A 54 3.75 -8.03 12.91
C GLY A 54 3.14 -7.27 14.09
N GLY A 55 3.08 -5.94 14.00
CA GLY A 55 2.56 -5.08 15.07
C GLY A 55 1.04 -4.91 14.99
N SER A 56 0.38 -4.70 16.14
CA SER A 56 -1.09 -4.56 16.25
C SER A 56 -1.72 -3.40 15.47
N ARG A 57 -0.91 -2.50 14.87
CA ARG A 57 -1.35 -1.37 14.04
C ARG A 57 -0.90 -1.48 12.57
N HIS A 58 -0.29 -2.59 12.19
CA HIS A 58 0.23 -2.82 10.84
C HIS A 58 -0.84 -3.47 9.98
N GLU A 59 -1.91 -2.72 9.74
CA GLU A 59 -3.02 -3.16 8.91
C GLU A 59 -2.69 -2.95 7.43
N GLU A 60 -2.87 -3.99 6.64
CA GLU A 60 -2.69 -3.97 5.20
C GLU A 60 -3.83 -4.68 4.47
N TYR A 61 -4.21 -4.16 3.31
CA TYR A 61 -4.99 -4.90 2.32
C TYR A 61 -4.04 -5.68 1.41
N ARG A 62 -4.42 -6.91 1.08
CA ARG A 62 -3.73 -7.75 0.12
C ARG A 62 -4.61 -7.93 -1.10
N ILE A 63 -4.30 -7.19 -2.15
CA ILE A 63 -5.07 -7.17 -3.38
C ILE A 63 -4.35 -8.04 -4.42
N PRO A 64 -5.00 -9.05 -5.01
CA PRO A 64 -4.42 -9.85 -6.09
C PRO A 64 -3.92 -8.99 -7.25
N ALA A 65 -2.85 -9.42 -7.91
CA ALA A 65 -2.29 -8.69 -9.05
C ALA A 65 -3.29 -8.56 -10.22
N GLU A 66 -4.16 -9.56 -10.41
CA GLU A 66 -5.25 -9.55 -11.39
C GLU A 66 -6.28 -8.43 -11.17
N ASP A 67 -6.45 -7.98 -9.92
CA ASP A 67 -7.40 -6.92 -9.56
C ASP A 67 -6.79 -5.52 -9.61
N LEU A 68 -5.50 -5.38 -9.98
CA LEU A 68 -4.80 -4.10 -9.98
C LEU A 68 -5.41 -3.06 -10.91
N GLU A 69 -5.91 -3.49 -12.08
CA GLU A 69 -6.57 -2.57 -13.01
C GLU A 69 -7.85 -1.99 -12.39
N GLU A 70 -8.67 -2.85 -11.79
CA GLU A 70 -9.90 -2.44 -11.10
C GLU A 70 -9.59 -1.58 -9.87
N PHE A 71 -8.55 -1.92 -9.11
CA PHE A 71 -8.09 -1.10 -7.99
C PHE A 71 -7.75 0.32 -8.43
N ASN A 72 -6.98 0.47 -9.53
CA ASN A 72 -6.59 1.77 -10.05
C ASN A 72 -7.80 2.60 -10.51
N GLN A 73 -8.81 1.96 -11.09
CA GLN A 73 -10.08 2.62 -11.46
C GLN A 73 -10.90 3.09 -10.25
N ASN A 74 -10.70 2.46 -9.09
CA ASN A 74 -11.38 2.80 -7.84
C ASN A 74 -10.62 3.83 -6.99
N ILE A 75 -9.43 4.29 -7.40
CA ILE A 75 -8.74 5.42 -6.78
C ILE A 75 -9.54 6.70 -7.06
N VAL A 76 -9.79 7.47 -6.00
CA VAL A 76 -10.59 8.69 -6.04
C VAL A 76 -9.71 9.90 -5.74
N GLY A 77 -9.79 10.90 -6.61
CA GLY A 77 -9.10 12.17 -6.42
C GLY A 77 -7.61 12.10 -6.76
N LYS A 78 -6.79 12.78 -5.95
CA LYS A 78 -5.35 12.92 -6.18
C LYS A 78 -4.55 11.91 -5.38
N ILE A 79 -3.39 11.55 -5.91
CA ILE A 79 -2.33 10.84 -5.19
C ILE A 79 -1.37 11.91 -4.66
N ASP A 80 -1.30 12.06 -3.34
CA ASP A 80 -0.39 12.99 -2.68
C ASP A 80 0.86 12.27 -2.18
N VAL A 81 2.03 12.89 -2.30
CA VAL A 81 3.23 12.48 -1.54
C VAL A 81 3.19 13.19 -0.19
N ILE A 82 3.27 12.44 0.92
CA ILE A 82 3.05 12.96 2.27
C ILE A 82 4.23 12.75 3.23
N ALA A 83 5.27 12.04 2.80
CA ALA A 83 6.56 11.88 3.49
C ALA A 83 7.61 11.36 2.51
#